data_AF-A0A7K2YY78-F1
#
_entry.id   AF-A0A7K2YY78-F1
#
_cell.length_a   1.000
_cell.length_b   1.000
_cell.length_c   1.000
_cell.angle_alpha   90.00
_cell.angle_beta   90.00
_cell.angle_gamma   90.00
#
_symmetry.space_group_name_H-M   'P 1'
#
loop_
_entity.id
_entity.type
_entity.pdbx_description
1 polymer ?
#
loop_
_entity_poly.entity_id
_entity_poly.type
_entity_poly.pdbx_seq_one_letter_code
_entity_poly.pdbx_strand_id
1 'polypeptide(L)'
;MIKQTLGWTRPKLRTPEAADRWTRLIITAHTQLRLARPLTEDLRRPWERPAEPNRLTLARVRRGVQEPPPNLPCPARVPKPTRPGPGRPLGSKNQRPATRYDVGKTIKRPETIVERDQARP
;
A
#
# COMPACT_ATOMS: atom_id res chain seq x y z
N MET A 1 -9.17 5.55 8.81
CA MET A 1 -9.96 4.79 7.82
C MET A 1 -9.06 3.71 7.20
N ILE A 2 -9.50 2.45 7.12
CA ILE A 2 -8.66 1.29 6.70
C ILE A 2 -7.96 1.55 5.35
N LYS A 3 -8.71 2.13 4.39
CA LYS A 3 -8.24 2.45 3.04
C LYS A 3 -6.96 3.30 3.03
N GLN A 4 -6.93 4.36 3.83
CA GLN A 4 -5.80 5.31 3.88
C GLN A 4 -4.67 4.82 4.79
N THR A 5 -5.01 4.33 5.99
CA THR A 5 -4.01 4.03 7.03
C THR A 5 -3.23 2.74 6.76
N LEU A 6 -3.89 1.72 6.23
CA LEU A 6 -3.28 0.42 5.94
C LEU A 6 -2.91 0.24 4.46
N GLY A 7 -3.24 1.23 3.62
CA GLY A 7 -2.85 1.22 2.21
C GLY A 7 -3.56 0.15 1.41
N TRP A 8 -4.85 -0.10 1.68
CA TRP A 8 -5.67 -1.06 0.93
C TRP A 8 -5.48 -0.91 -0.59
N THR A 9 -5.43 0.32 -1.09
CA THR A 9 -5.32 0.61 -2.53
C THR A 9 -3.89 0.83 -3.02
N ARG A 10 -2.87 0.62 -2.16
CA ARG A 10 -1.46 0.78 -2.56
C ARG A 10 -0.95 -0.30 -3.53
N PRO A 11 -1.25 -1.60 -3.35
CA PRO A 11 -0.66 -2.60 -4.22
C PRO A 11 -1.35 -2.60 -5.59
N LYS A 12 -0.54 -2.66 -6.65
CA LYS A 12 -0.99 -2.80 -8.03
C LYS A 12 -1.13 -4.28 -8.38
N LEU A 13 -2.19 -4.91 -7.89
CA LEU A 13 -2.48 -6.34 -8.06
C LEU A 13 -3.11 -6.59 -9.42
N ARG A 14 -2.70 -7.69 -10.09
CA ARG A 14 -3.11 -8.00 -11.47
C ARG A 14 -4.19 -9.07 -11.57
N THR A 15 -4.40 -9.87 -10.54
CA THR A 15 -5.39 -10.95 -10.52
C THR A 15 -6.33 -10.78 -9.32
N PRO A 16 -7.60 -11.21 -9.45
CA PRO A 16 -8.57 -11.06 -8.37
C PRO A 16 -8.17 -11.84 -7.11
N GLU A 17 -7.59 -13.03 -7.24
CA GLU A 17 -7.16 -13.86 -6.11
C GLU A 17 -6.02 -13.21 -5.32
N ALA A 18 -5.19 -12.40 -5.99
CA ALA A 18 -4.17 -11.60 -5.32
C ALA A 18 -4.81 -10.45 -4.53
N ALA A 19 -5.86 -9.82 -5.06
CA ALA A 19 -6.65 -8.80 -4.37
C ALA A 19 -7.37 -9.35 -3.13
N ASP A 20 -7.90 -10.57 -3.21
CA ASP A 20 -8.53 -11.25 -2.07
C ASP A 20 -7.52 -11.57 -0.96
N ARG A 21 -6.36 -12.12 -1.33
CA ARG A 21 -5.26 -12.36 -0.39
C ARG A 21 -4.80 -11.08 0.28
N TRP A 22 -4.67 -9.99 -0.49
CA TRP A 22 -4.34 -8.69 0.07
C TRP A 22 -5.41 -8.17 1.03
N THR A 23 -6.68 -8.34 0.69
CA THR A 23 -7.80 -7.96 1.55
C THR A 23 -7.75 -8.71 2.88
N ARG A 24 -7.46 -10.02 2.85
CA ARG A 24 -7.26 -10.82 4.07
C ARG A 24 -6.12 -10.28 4.94
N LEU A 25 -4.97 -9.95 4.34
CA LEU A 25 -3.85 -9.34 5.07
C LEU A 25 -4.23 -8.00 5.72
N ILE A 26 -4.96 -7.14 5.01
CA ILE A 26 -5.43 -5.85 5.54
C ILE A 26 -6.40 -6.05 6.70
N ILE A 27 -7.32 -7.01 6.61
CA ILE A 27 -8.26 -7.36 7.68
C ILE A 27 -7.48 -7.85 8.91
N THR A 28 -6.53 -8.77 8.73
CA THR A 28 -5.71 -9.28 9.84
C THR A 28 -4.88 -8.18 10.49
N ALA A 29 -4.24 -7.30 9.71
CA ALA A 29 -3.50 -6.17 10.26
C ALA A 29 -4.43 -5.19 11.01
N HIS A 30 -5.66 -4.98 10.50
CA HIS A 30 -6.65 -4.16 11.17
C HIS A 30 -7.09 -4.74 12.52
N THR A 31 -7.33 -6.05 12.59
CA THR A 31 -7.71 -6.72 13.83
C THR A 31 -6.57 -6.71 14.84
N GLN A 32 -5.34 -7.00 14.41
CA GLN A 32 -4.14 -6.92 15.26
C GLN A 32 -3.98 -5.52 15.87
N LEU A 33 -4.10 -4.46 15.06
CA LEU A 33 -4.02 -3.09 15.57
C LEU A 33 -5.19 -2.69 16.48
N ARG A 34 -6.37 -3.30 16.31
CA ARG A 34 -7.48 -3.08 17.26
C ARG A 34 -7.20 -3.73 18.61
N LEU A 35 -6.64 -4.94 18.61
CA LEU A 35 -6.28 -5.66 19.83
C LEU A 35 -5.09 -5.03 20.55
N ALA A 36 -4.15 -4.44 19.81
CA ALA A 36 -2.97 -3.78 20.39
C ALA A 36 -3.27 -2.40 21.03
N ARG A 37 -4.43 -1.80 20.77
CA ARG A 37 -4.82 -0.47 21.29
C ARG A 37 -4.55 -0.26 22.79
N PRO A 38 -5.07 -1.09 23.71
CA PRO A 38 -4.86 -0.91 25.14
C PRO A 38 -3.41 -1.12 25.58
N LEU A 39 -2.58 -1.75 24.74
CA LEU A 39 -1.19 -2.10 25.06
C LEU A 39 -0.18 -1.08 24.50
N THR A 40 -0.64 -0.09 23.73
CA THR A 40 0.25 0.82 22.99
C THR A 40 0.33 2.19 23.66
N GLU A 41 1.55 2.65 23.92
CA GLU A 41 1.81 4.01 24.35
C GLU A 41 1.58 5.01 23.19
N ASP A 42 0.99 6.18 23.48
CA ASP A 42 0.69 7.18 22.44
C ASP A 42 1.94 7.94 22.00
N LEU A 43 2.66 7.40 21.01
CA LEU A 43 3.76 8.11 20.32
C LEU A 43 3.21 9.25 19.45
N ARG A 44 2.78 10.33 20.09
CA ARG A 44 2.18 11.50 19.43
C ARG A 44 3.23 12.39 18.75
N ARG A 45 2.84 13.08 17.67
CA ARG A 45 3.62 14.21 17.14
C ARG A 45 3.46 15.43 18.04
N PRO A 46 4.39 16.41 18.04
CA PRO A 46 4.33 17.56 18.95
C PRO A 46 3.03 18.36 18.91
N TRP A 47 2.39 18.44 17.73
CA TRP A 47 1.13 19.16 17.51
C TRP A 47 -0.14 18.30 17.67
N GLU A 48 0.01 17.00 17.93
CA GLU A 48 -1.11 16.08 18.11
C GLU A 48 -1.63 16.15 19.56
N ARG A 49 -2.94 16.34 19.73
CA ARG A 49 -3.58 16.31 21.06
C ARG A 49 -3.44 14.93 21.69
N PRO A 50 -3.20 14.82 23.01
CA PRO A 50 -3.20 13.56 23.74
C PRO A 50 -4.53 12.82 23.57
N ALA A 51 -4.49 11.50 23.48
CA ALA A 51 -5.67 10.66 23.42
C ALA A 51 -5.51 9.48 24.37
N GLU A 52 -6.61 9.10 25.03
CA GLU A 52 -6.63 7.90 25.88
C GLU A 52 -6.25 6.65 25.09
N PRO A 53 -5.54 5.67 25.69
CA PRO A 53 -5.10 4.45 25.01
C PRO A 53 -6.21 3.72 24.23
N ASN A 54 -7.41 3.63 24.81
CA ASN A 54 -8.57 3.00 24.17
C ASN A 54 -9.21 3.83 23.04
N ARG A 55 -8.86 5.12 22.96
CA ARG A 55 -9.34 6.06 21.93
C ARG A 55 -8.30 6.33 20.84
N LEU A 56 -7.15 5.67 20.88
CA LEU A 56 -6.12 5.81 19.86
C LEU A 56 -6.64 5.41 18.47
N THR A 57 -6.34 6.25 17.48
CA THR A 57 -6.59 5.90 16.09
C THR A 57 -5.63 4.81 15.63
N LEU A 58 -6.03 3.97 14.67
CA LEU A 58 -5.17 2.89 14.18
C LEU A 58 -3.83 3.39 13.62
N ALA A 59 -3.79 4.63 13.12
CA ALA A 59 -2.56 5.25 12.65
C ALA A 59 -1.57 5.52 13.79
N ARG A 60 -2.08 5.94 14.96
CA ARG A 60 -1.26 6.17 16.17
C ARG A 60 -0.80 4.85 16.78
N VAL A 61 -1.69 3.87 16.88
CA VAL A 61 -1.33 2.52 17.33
C VAL A 61 -0.24 1.92 16.45
N ARG A 62 -0.37 2.02 15.11
CA ARG A 62 0.65 1.55 14.17
C ARG A 62 2.02 2.22 14.39
N ARG A 63 2.05 3.48 14.82
CA ARG A 63 3.28 4.20 15.12
C ARG A 63 3.93 3.68 16.40
N GLY A 64 3.15 3.45 17.46
CA GLY A 64 3.63 2.88 18.74
C GLY A 64 4.04 1.41 18.67
N VAL A 65 3.45 0.62 17.77
CA VAL A 65 3.82 -0.79 17.57
C VAL A 65 5.14 -0.95 16.79
N GLN A 66 5.66 0.10 16.16
CA GLN A 66 6.70 -0.04 15.13
C GLN A 66 8.16 -0.04 15.60
N GLU A 67 8.44 -0.05 16.90
CA GLU A 67 9.82 -0.13 17.37
C GLU A 67 10.06 -1.49 18.03
N PRO A 68 10.88 -2.38 17.42
CA PRO A 68 11.41 -3.50 18.19
C PRO A 68 12.17 -2.90 19.38
N PRO A 69 11.90 -3.33 20.63
CA PRO A 69 12.64 -2.87 21.77
C PRO A 69 14.15 -2.93 21.50
N PRO A 70 14.95 -1.92 21.89
CA PRO A 70 16.39 -1.91 21.66
C PRO A 70 17.09 -3.14 22.27
N ASN A 71 16.46 -3.77 23.25
CA ASN A 71 16.96 -4.97 23.94
C ASN A 71 16.53 -6.29 23.29
N LEU A 72 15.78 -6.28 22.18
CA LEU A 72 15.47 -7.51 21.48
C LEU A 72 16.72 -8.04 20.77
N PRO A 73 17.08 -9.32 20.98
CA PRO A 73 18.17 -9.93 20.21
C PRO A 73 17.78 -9.90 18.73
N CYS A 74 18.67 -9.40 17.86
CA CYS A 74 18.43 -9.38 16.43
C CYS A 74 18.40 -10.84 15.92
N PRO A 75 17.23 -11.38 15.50
CA PRO A 75 17.16 -12.76 15.04
C PRO A 75 17.79 -12.92 13.65
N ALA A 76 18.08 -11.82 12.96
CA ALA A 76 18.65 -11.83 11.63
C ALA A 76 20.18 -12.00 11.68
N ARG A 77 20.69 -13.00 10.97
CA ARG A 77 22.11 -13.13 10.67
C ARG A 77 22.57 -11.94 9.83
N VAL A 78 23.83 -11.52 10.01
CA VAL A 78 24.47 -10.51 9.15
C VAL A 78 24.24 -10.87 7.68
N PRO A 79 23.80 -9.90 6.84
CA PRO A 79 23.65 -10.12 5.41
C PRO A 79 24.95 -10.67 4.81
N LYS A 80 24.86 -11.66 3.92
CA LYS A 80 26.04 -12.08 3.17
C LYS A 80 26.54 -10.89 2.33
N PRO A 81 27.84 -10.59 2.30
CA PRO A 81 28.37 -9.59 1.40
C PRO A 81 28.06 -10.02 -0.04
N THR A 82 27.39 -9.14 -0.79
CA THR A 82 27.05 -9.37 -2.20
C THR A 82 27.60 -8.22 -3.04
N ARG A 83 28.02 -8.50 -4.27
CA ARG A 83 28.27 -7.46 -5.27
C ARG A 83 27.02 -7.35 -6.14
N PRO A 84 26.65 -6.14 -6.62
CA PRO A 84 25.65 -6.01 -7.67
C PRO A 84 26.00 -6.98 -8.80
N GLY A 85 25.03 -7.79 -9.24
CA GLY A 85 25.21 -8.62 -10.42
C GLY A 85 25.52 -7.73 -11.65
N PRO A 86 25.97 -8.31 -12.77
CA PRO A 86 26.40 -7.58 -13.97
C PRO A 86 25.31 -6.73 -14.67
N GLY A 87 24.15 -6.55 -14.04
CA GLY A 87 23.00 -5.88 -14.61
C GLY A 87 22.35 -6.70 -15.71
N ARG A 88 21.43 -6.07 -16.43
CA ARG A 88 20.82 -6.64 -17.62
C ARG A 88 21.74 -6.36 -18.82
N PRO A 89 22.06 -7.36 -19.66
CA PRO A 89 22.84 -7.10 -20.87
C PRO A 89 22.13 -6.09 -21.77
N LEU A 90 22.91 -5.17 -22.35
CA LEU A 90 22.41 -4.15 -23.26
C LEU A 90 21.67 -4.81 -24.44
N GLY A 91 20.50 -4.27 -24.79
CA GLY A 91 19.66 -4.82 -25.87
C GLY A 91 18.73 -5.98 -25.47
N SER A 92 18.85 -6.53 -24.26
CA SER A 92 17.91 -7.56 -23.77
C SER A 92 16.52 -6.95 -23.54
N LYS A 93 15.50 -7.49 -24.22
CA LYS A 93 14.08 -7.14 -24.03
C LYS A 93 13.42 -8.08 -23.01
N ASN A 94 12.27 -7.67 -22.45
CA ASN A 94 11.50 -8.54 -21.56
C ASN A 94 10.77 -9.60 -22.40
N GLN A 95 11.03 -10.88 -22.16
CA GLN A 95 10.41 -11.98 -22.93
C GLN A 95 8.95 -12.23 -22.57
N ARG A 96 8.51 -11.77 -21.39
CA ARG A 96 7.14 -11.94 -20.90
C ARG A 96 6.53 -10.57 -20.58
N PRO A 97 6.15 -9.78 -21.60
CA PRO A 97 5.39 -8.57 -21.39
C PRO A 97 4.02 -8.91 -20.77
N ALA A 98 3.52 -8.02 -19.91
CA ALA A 98 2.18 -8.18 -19.35
C ALA A 98 1.13 -8.02 -20.45
N THR A 99 0.12 -8.89 -20.47
CA THR A 99 -1.04 -8.77 -21.37
C THR A 99 -1.68 -7.40 -21.18
N ARG A 100 -1.77 -6.61 -22.25
CA ARG A 100 -2.50 -5.35 -22.27
C ARG A 100 -3.90 -5.62 -22.79
N TYR A 101 -4.90 -5.38 -21.96
CA TYR A 101 -6.29 -5.43 -22.38
C TYR A 101 -6.69 -4.08 -22.97
N ASP A 102 -7.47 -4.11 -24.04
CA ASP A 102 -8.07 -2.88 -24.57
C ASP A 102 -9.00 -2.27 -23.50
N VAL A 103 -8.86 -0.98 -23.24
CA VAL A 103 -9.56 -0.30 -22.14
C VAL A 103 -11.03 -0.01 -22.47
N GLY A 104 -11.52 -0.42 -23.65
CA GLY A 104 -12.93 -0.39 -24.05
C GLY A 104 -13.56 1.01 -24.07
N LYS A 105 -12.73 2.05 -23.96
CA LYS A 105 -13.15 3.45 -23.94
C LYS A 105 -12.29 4.24 -24.90
N THR A 106 -12.51 3.98 -26.18
CA THR A 106 -12.11 4.86 -27.27
C THR A 106 -13.36 5.57 -27.78
N ILE A 107 -14.14 6.21 -26.89
CA ILE A 107 -15.07 7.21 -27.37
C ILE A 107 -14.16 8.36 -27.82
N LYS A 108 -13.99 8.54 -29.13
CA LYS A 108 -13.40 9.76 -29.68
C LYS A 108 -14.21 10.91 -29.08
N ARG A 109 -13.61 11.62 -28.13
CA ARG A 109 -14.23 12.83 -27.60
C ARG A 109 -14.16 13.84 -28.75
N PRO A 110 -15.28 14.48 -29.13
CA PRO A 110 -15.21 15.60 -30.08
C PRO A 110 -14.17 16.59 -29.56
N GLU A 111 -13.27 17.02 -30.43
CA GLU A 111 -12.11 17.83 -30.05
C GLU A 111 -12.55 19.23 -29.60
N THR A 112 -13.76 19.63 -29.98
CA THR A 112 -14.37 20.93 -29.67
C THR A 112 -15.79 20.81 -29.13
N ILE A 113 -16.17 21.79 -28.31
CA ILE A 113 -17.51 21.91 -27.71
C ILE A 113 -18.59 22.04 -28.79
N VAL A 114 -18.28 22.72 -29.90
CA VAL A 114 -19.19 22.91 -31.04
C VAL A 114 -19.59 21.58 -31.67
N GLU A 115 -18.62 20.69 -31.90
CA GLU A 115 -18.83 19.37 -32.51
C GLU A 115 -19.64 18.43 -31.58
N ARG A 116 -19.47 18.58 -30.26
CA ARG A 116 -20.27 17.88 -29.26
C ARG A 116 -21.74 18.30 -29.27
N ASP A 117 -22.00 19.59 -29.45
CA ASP A 117 -23.33 20.14 -29.33
C ASP A 117 -24.17 19.92 -30.62
N GLN A 118 -23.51 19.71 -31.78
CA GLN A 118 -24.16 19.26 -33.03
C GLN A 118 -24.57 17.78 -33.04
N ALA A 119 -23.88 16.93 -32.26
CA ALA A 119 -24.13 15.48 -32.21
C ALA A 119 -25.19 15.08 -31.16
N ARG A 120 -25.83 16.05 -30.49
CA ARG A 120 -26.85 15.82 -29.47
C ARG A 120 -28.24 15.91 -30.15
N PRO A 121 -29.12 14.89 -30.02
CA PRO A 121 -30.43 14.88 -30.67
C PRO A 121 -31.38 15.95 -30.12
#